data_AF-A0A2V9XCS8-F1
#
_entry.id   AF-A0A2V9XCS8-F1
#
_cell.length_a   1.000
_cell.length_b   1.000
_cell.length_c   1.000
_cell.angle_alpha   90.00
_cell.angle_beta   90.00
_cell.angle_gamma   90.00
#
_symmetry.space_group_name_H-M   'P 1'
#
loop_
_entity.id
_entity.type
_entity.pdbx_description
1 polymer ?
#
loop_
_entity_poly.entity_id
_entity_poly.type
_entity_poly.pdbx_seq_one_letter_code
_entity_poly.pdbx_strand_id
1 'polypeptide(L)'
;MPIAVHVCAALRVSTAGVSVHLRITSADLVYSLTFTGTDYGVKVAPGVVSQATLQFSQQAEYPAPCREFCGAGHFAMRSRLRVIPQKQFPIVSPDERGNRASR
;
A
#
# COMPACT_ATOMS: atom_id res chain seq x y z
N MET A 1 21.69 -14.36 -1.00
CA MET A 1 20.27 -14.49 -0.59
C MET A 1 19.64 -13.10 -0.55
N PRO A 2 19.05 -12.59 -1.65
CA PRO A 2 18.44 -11.27 -1.64
C PRO A 2 17.01 -11.36 -1.09
N ILE A 3 16.79 -10.72 0.07
CA ILE A 3 15.45 -10.50 0.63
C ILE A 3 14.78 -9.45 -0.25
N ALA A 4 14.07 -9.93 -1.27
CA ALA A 4 13.25 -9.08 -2.12
C ALA A 4 11.96 -8.77 -1.35
N VAL A 5 12.00 -7.77 -0.46
CA VAL A 5 10.80 -7.13 0.10
C VAL A 5 10.09 -6.42 -1.06
N HIS A 6 9.36 -7.19 -1.84
CA HIS A 6 8.49 -6.69 -2.89
C HIS A 6 7.23 -6.09 -2.27
N VAL A 7 7.40 -4.91 -1.66
CA VAL A 7 6.29 -3.96 -1.48
C VAL A 7 6.56 -2.74 -2.37
N CYS A 8 6.88 -2.98 -3.64
CA CYS A 8 6.55 -2.02 -4.70
C CYS A 8 5.07 -2.18 -5.06
N ALA A 9 4.19 -2.13 -4.06
CA ALA A 9 2.76 -2.03 -4.27
C ALA A 9 2.47 -0.58 -4.63
N ALA A 10 2.40 -0.27 -5.92
CA ALA A 10 1.78 0.96 -6.38
C ALA A 10 0.26 0.78 -6.19
N LEU A 11 -0.24 1.13 -5.00
CA LEU A 11 -1.68 1.15 -4.75
C LEU A 11 -2.27 2.25 -5.61
N ARG A 12 -3.19 1.89 -6.51
CA ARG A 12 -3.94 2.84 -7.33
C ARG A 12 -5.32 2.99 -6.74
N VAL A 13 -5.84 4.21 -6.73
CA VAL A 13 -7.18 4.54 -6.27
C VAL A 13 -7.83 5.47 -7.28
N SER A 14 -9.13 5.30 -7.54
CA SER A 14 -9.92 6.18 -8.38
C SER A 14 -10.36 7.44 -7.62
N THR A 15 -10.11 8.64 -8.16
CA THR A 15 -10.67 9.91 -7.63
C THR A 15 -12.07 10.16 -8.17
N ALA A 16 -13.07 10.12 -7.27
CA ALA A 16 -14.37 10.80 -7.37
C ALA A 16 -15.17 10.58 -6.06
N GLY A 17 -14.74 11.16 -4.93
CA GLY A 17 -15.45 11.01 -3.65
C GLY A 17 -15.60 9.56 -3.17
N VAL A 18 -14.73 8.65 -3.63
CA VAL A 18 -14.80 7.22 -3.32
C VAL A 18 -14.03 6.94 -2.03
N SER A 19 -14.71 6.34 -1.06
CA SER A 19 -14.07 5.77 0.13
C SER A 19 -13.30 4.51 -0.24
N VAL A 20 -12.02 4.48 0.10
CA VAL A 20 -11.13 3.32 -0.09
C VAL A 20 -11.06 2.55 1.21
N HIS A 21 -11.53 1.30 1.19
CA HIS A 21 -11.37 0.38 2.30
C HIS A 21 -10.08 -0.42 2.13
N LEU A 22 -9.06 -0.04 2.89
CA LEU A 22 -7.81 -0.79 2.96
C LEU A 22 -7.97 -1.95 3.95
N ARG A 23 -7.65 -3.15 3.51
CA ARG A 23 -7.41 -4.32 4.36
C ARG A 23 -5.98 -4.76 4.11
N ILE A 24 -5.17 -4.76 5.14
CA ILE A 24 -3.74 -5.01 5.00
C ILE A 24 -3.22 -5.87 6.15
N THR A 25 -2.31 -6.77 5.81
CA THR A 25 -1.53 -7.57 6.75
C THR A 25 -0.10 -7.66 6.23
N SER A 26 0.81 -8.11 7.07
CA SER A 26 2.19 -8.38 6.67
C SER A 26 2.39 -9.86 6.38
N ALA A 27 3.30 -10.17 5.45
CA ALA A 27 3.65 -11.54 5.11
C ALA A 27 4.75 -12.11 6.02
N ASP A 28 5.60 -11.26 6.59
CA ASP A 28 6.85 -11.69 7.25
C ASP A 28 7.16 -10.94 8.55
N LEU A 29 7.25 -9.60 8.52
CA LEU A 29 7.72 -8.77 9.62
C LEU A 29 6.72 -7.67 10.00
N VAL A 30 7.00 -6.95 11.08
CA VAL A 30 6.24 -5.75 11.42
C VAL A 30 6.72 -4.58 10.56
N TYR A 31 5.79 -3.89 9.90
CA TYR A 31 6.06 -2.68 9.12
C TYR A 31 5.21 -1.51 9.62
N SER A 32 5.64 -0.30 9.32
CA SER A 32 4.81 0.89 9.45
C SER A 32 4.42 1.38 8.05
N LEU A 33 3.13 1.28 7.72
CA LEU A 33 2.57 1.87 6.51
C LEU A 33 2.07 3.27 6.85
N THR A 34 2.63 4.28 6.20
CA THR A 34 2.22 5.69 6.35
C THR A 34 2.10 6.32 4.97
N PHE A 35 1.11 7.20 4.77
CA PHE A 35 0.99 7.97 3.54
C PHE A 35 1.36 9.42 3.81
N THR A 36 2.51 9.85 3.30
CA THR A 36 3.02 11.22 3.49
C THR A 36 2.03 12.23 2.92
N GLY A 37 1.65 13.23 3.72
CA GLY A 37 0.62 14.21 3.34
C GLY A 37 -0.81 13.82 3.75
N THR A 38 -0.95 12.78 4.57
CA THR A 38 -2.21 12.39 5.23
C THR A 38 -1.93 12.09 6.71
N ASP A 39 -2.98 12.06 7.53
CA ASP A 39 -2.89 11.62 8.93
C ASP A 39 -2.90 10.09 9.08
N TYR A 40 -2.84 9.36 7.95
CA TYR A 40 -2.87 7.90 7.97
C TYR A 40 -1.50 7.29 8.30
N GLY A 41 -1.49 6.50 9.36
CA GLY A 41 -0.40 5.61 9.69
C GLY A 41 -0.90 4.39 10.45
N VAL A 42 -0.39 3.21 10.10
CA VAL A 42 -0.73 1.96 10.79
C VAL A 42 0.50 1.05 10.89
N LYS A 43 0.60 0.33 12.00
CA LYS A 43 1.53 -0.80 12.11
C LYS A 43 0.86 -2.05 11.55
N VAL A 44 1.57 -2.74 10.66
CA VAL A 44 1.08 -3.95 9.99
C VAL A 44 1.95 -5.11 10.43
N ALA A 45 1.33 -6.18 10.95
CA ALA A 45 2.01 -7.34 11.47
C ALA A 45 1.46 -8.64 10.86
N PRO A 46 2.24 -9.73 10.83
CA PRO A 46 1.76 -11.03 10.38
C PRO A 46 0.62 -11.54 11.27
N GLY A 47 -0.35 -12.21 10.65
CA GLY A 47 -1.48 -12.84 11.36
C GLY A 47 -2.58 -11.89 11.82
N VAL A 48 -2.43 -10.57 11.64
CA VAL A 48 -3.44 -9.56 11.98
C VAL A 48 -3.82 -8.76 10.74
N VAL A 49 -5.12 -8.62 10.48
CA VAL A 49 -5.63 -7.77 9.40
C VAL A 49 -5.99 -6.41 9.97
N SER A 50 -5.22 -5.40 9.59
CA SER A 50 -5.56 -3.99 9.83
C SER A 50 -6.55 -3.51 8.78
N GLN A 51 -7.57 -2.77 9.21
CA GLN A 51 -8.58 -2.18 8.34
C GLN A 51 -8.59 -0.67 8.49
N ALA A 52 -8.73 0.04 7.38
CA ALA A 52 -8.85 1.49 7.38
C ALA A 52 -9.74 1.96 6.22
N THR A 53 -10.41 3.10 6.42
CA THR A 53 -11.15 3.78 5.36
C THR A 53 -10.49 5.12 5.09
N LEU A 54 -10.06 5.34 3.85
CA LEU A 54 -9.40 6.55 3.41
C LEU A 54 -10.24 7.24 2.34
N GLN A 55 -10.30 8.56 2.38
CA GLN A 55 -10.98 9.37 1.38
C GLN A 55 -9.98 10.32 0.74
N PHE A 56 -9.98 10.36 -0.59
CA PHE A 56 -9.10 11.22 -1.37
C PHE A 56 -9.95 12.15 -2.22
N SER A 57 -9.80 13.46 -2.01
CA SER A 57 -10.53 14.50 -2.72
C SER A 57 -9.83 14.96 -4.00
N GLN A 58 -8.52 14.72 -4.11
CA GLN A 58 -7.69 15.19 -5.23
C GLN A 58 -6.76 14.09 -5.74
N GLN A 59 -6.37 14.21 -7.01
CA GLN A 59 -5.39 13.33 -7.64
C GLN A 59 -4.01 13.71 -7.10
N ALA A 60 -3.27 12.74 -6.58
CA ALA A 60 -1.95 12.95 -6.02
C ALA A 60 -1.17 11.63 -5.89
N GLU A 61 0.14 11.76 -5.77
CA GLU A 61 0.99 10.68 -5.29
C GLU A 61 1.33 10.91 -3.81
N TYR A 62 1.14 9.87 -3.00
CA TYR A 62 1.50 9.88 -1.58
C TYR A 62 2.67 8.92 -1.37
N PRO A 63 3.89 9.43 -1.12
CA PRO A 63 5.01 8.60 -0.73
C PRO A 63 4.73 7.84 0.57
N ALA A 64 5.10 6.56 0.59
CA ALA A 64 4.89 5.68 1.73
C ALA A 64 6.20 5.01 2.15
N PRO A 65 7.05 5.73 2.91
CA PRO A 65 8.25 5.17 3.51
C PRO A 65 7.89 4.26 4.68
N CYS A 66 8.71 3.23 4.92
CA CYS A 66 8.61 2.45 6.15
C CYS A 66 9.21 3.25 7.31
N ARG A 67 8.45 3.44 8.40
CA ARG A 67 8.88 4.16 9.61
C ARG A 67 9.15 3.25 10.82
N GLU A 68 9.13 1.95 10.61
CA GLU A 68 9.45 0.93 11.63
C GLU A 68 10.62 0.10 11.11
N PHE A 69 11.68 -0.07 11.91
CA PHE A 69 12.84 -0.83 11.46
C PHE A 69 12.44 -2.27 11.16
N CYS A 70 12.53 -2.65 9.89
CA CYS A 70 12.06 -3.93 9.37
C CYS A 70 13.18 -4.80 8.76
N GLY A 71 14.45 -4.50 9.10
CA GLY A 71 15.63 -5.24 8.65
C GLY A 71 16.54 -4.47 7.70
N ALA A 72 17.50 -5.16 7.08
CA ALA A 72 18.59 -4.55 6.30
C ALA A 72 18.11 -3.69 5.11
N GLY A 73 16.95 -4.00 4.54
CA GLY A 73 16.33 -3.23 3.46
C GLY A 73 15.55 -1.99 3.91
N HIS A 74 15.44 -1.73 5.21
CA HIS A 74 14.53 -0.73 5.78
C HIS A 74 14.68 0.66 5.16
N PHE A 75 15.91 1.20 5.09
CA PHE A 75 16.16 2.55 4.55
C PHE A 75 15.95 2.65 3.03
N ALA A 76 15.94 1.52 2.33
CA ALA A 76 15.67 1.46 0.90
C ALA A 76 14.18 1.20 0.59
N MET A 77 13.38 0.78 1.58
CA MET A 77 11.99 0.41 1.42
C MET A 77 11.11 1.62 1.11
N ARG A 78 10.61 1.67 -0.13
CA ARG A 78 9.79 2.77 -0.64
C ARG A 78 8.56 2.21 -1.34
N SER A 79 7.39 2.70 -0.94
CA SER A 79 6.14 2.46 -1.64
C SER A 79 5.46 3.80 -1.96
N ARG A 80 4.44 3.79 -2.82
CA ARG A 80 3.68 4.98 -3.20
C ARG A 80 2.22 4.63 -3.43
N LEU A 81 1.33 5.47 -2.96
CA LEU A 81 -0.08 5.45 -3.30
C LEU A 81 -0.34 6.49 -4.39
N ARG A 82 -0.97 6.09 -5.49
CA ARG A 82 -1.35 6.97 -6.59
C ARG A 82 -2.85 7.07 -6.68
N VAL A 83 -3.37 8.29 -6.57
CA VAL A 83 -4.79 8.55 -6.73
C VAL A 83 -5.00 9.19 -8.10
N ILE A 84 -5.68 8.46 -8.98
CA ILE A 84 -5.80 8.74 -10.41
C ILE A 84 -7.28 8.83 -10.81
N PRO A 85 -7.64 9.48 -11.93
CA PRO A 85 -9.01 9.47 -12.42
C PRO A 85 -9.53 8.05 -12.68
N GLN A 86 -10.83 7.82 -12.48
CA GLN A 86 -11.45 6.52 -12.75
C GLN A 86 -11.17 6.00 -14.16
N LYS A 87 -11.18 6.89 -15.16
CA LYS A 87 -10.90 6.56 -16.56
C LYS A 87 -9.48 6.03 -16.79
N GLN A 88 -8.55 6.34 -15.89
CA GLN A 88 -7.17 5.87 -15.93
C GLN A 88 -6.93 4.65 -15.02
N PHE A 89 -7.95 4.24 -14.25
CA PHE A 89 -7.86 3.06 -13.42
C PHE A 89 -7.85 1.82 -14.33
N PRO A 90 -6.77 1.02 -14.32
CA PRO A 90 -6.66 -0.10 -15.24
C PRO A 90 -7.71 -1.17 -14.89
N ILE A 91 -8.44 -1.62 -15.90
CA ILE A 91 -9.29 -2.79 -15.79
C ILE A 91 -8.36 -4.00 -15.89
N VAL A 92 -7.90 -4.47 -14.73
CA VAL A 92 -7.05 -5.66 -14.62
C VAL A 92 -7.90 -6.92 -14.50
N SER A 93 -7.59 -7.94 -15.30
CA SER A 93 -8.24 -9.25 -15.21
C SER A 93 -7.97 -9.88 -13.83
N PRO A 94 -8.82 -10.83 -13.37
CA PRO A 94 -8.60 -11.51 -12.09
C PRO A 94 -7.20 -12.11 -11.95
N ASP A 95 -6.63 -12.63 -13.04
CA ASP A 95 -5.31 -13.27 -13.06
C ASP A 95 -4.15 -12.26 -13.01
N GLU A 96 -4.40 -11.02 -13.43
CA GLU A 96 -3.45 -9.90 -13.36
C GLU A 96 -3.58 -9.08 -12.07
N ARG A 97 -4.67 -9.26 -11.31
CA ARG A 97 -4.80 -8.69 -9.97
C ARG A 97 -3.78 -9.37 -9.05
N GLY A 98 -2.62 -8.73 -8.90
CA GLY A 98 -1.52 -9.21 -8.08
C GLY A 98 -1.94 -9.57 -6.66
N ASN A 99 -2.25 -10.85 -6.45
CA ASN A 99 -2.43 -11.47 -5.15
C ASN A 99 -1.23 -12.40 -4.91
N ARG A 100 -0.20 -11.89 -4.23
CA ARG A 100 0.93 -12.73 -3.81
C ARG A 100 0.60 -13.70 -2.67
N ALA A 101 -0.65 -13.81 -2.21
CA ALA A 101 -1.04 -14.83 -1.25
C ALA A 101 -1.21 -16.25 -1.86
N SER A 102 -0.86 -16.44 -3.15
CA SER A 102 -1.12 -17.69 -3.88
C SER A 102 0.06 -18.22 -4.73
N ARG A 103 1.29 -17.78 -4.47
CA ARG A 103 2.50 -18.39 -5.05
C ARG A 103 3.63 -18.51 -4.03
#